data_AF-A0A914XYG6-F1
#
_entry.id   AF-A0A914XYG6-F1
#
_cell.length_a   1.000
_cell.length_b   1.000
_cell.length_c   1.000
_cell.angle_alpha   90.00
_cell.angle_beta   90.00
_cell.angle_gamma   90.00
#
_symmetry.space_group_name_H-M   'P 1'
#
loop_
_entity.id
_entity.type
_entity.pdbx_description
1 polymer ?
#
loop_
_entity_poly.entity_id
_entity_poly.type
_entity_poly.pdbx_seq_one_letter_code
_entity_poly.pdbx_strand_id
1 'polypeptide(L)'
;MTSKAFGFPLPSNAFTVSNIQIQGERGADIGIKTTNTMVVTEINFQSISYGKFLIGDVLLSINGQMIQSKTQFTEIYAKASQLTTFCLDLVISRPVVMLPIRPTHMPKGYQLIAGCKYHLGVMYRVPGAKLGLSITSYQSKVFVTRTEDGTLASMTLKIGDAILAIEGQAVTTVAETSEALFKALKAKGYAAMAIEQPQEMMNKNVVRTALNSDPPNEGAPAQKDVVLICGTELKRFQTNPELQPNKILKDKQNQKEAGHVKVSEKAEDIPIACDGNPGLLMPVPIPNFQIQQSVPAQSPPASLSQQK
;
A
#
# COMPACT_ATOMS: atom_id res chain seq x y z
N MET A 1 18.60 8.84 -25.79
CA MET A 1 19.86 8.80 -25.01
C MET A 1 19.60 8.52 -23.53
N THR A 2 18.48 8.98 -22.98
CA THR A 2 18.13 8.91 -21.55
C THR A 2 17.88 7.50 -21.01
N SER A 3 17.21 6.61 -21.75
CA SER A 3 17.02 5.22 -21.31
C SER A 3 18.33 4.44 -21.16
N LYS A 4 19.29 4.65 -22.06
CA LYS A 4 20.62 4.03 -21.99
C LYS A 4 21.40 4.44 -20.74
N ALA A 5 21.16 5.63 -20.19
CA ALA A 5 21.88 6.15 -19.03
C ALA A 5 21.61 5.33 -17.75
N PHE A 6 20.44 4.70 -17.67
CA PHE A 6 20.02 3.86 -16.54
C PHE A 6 20.43 2.39 -16.68
N GLY A 7 20.94 1.98 -17.85
CA GLY A 7 21.31 0.59 -18.12
C GLY A 7 20.14 -0.36 -18.38
N PHE A 8 18.91 0.17 -18.52
CA PHE A 8 17.69 -0.61 -18.79
C PHE A 8 16.87 0.03 -19.92
N PRO A 9 16.12 -0.77 -20.69
CA PRO A 9 15.22 -0.24 -21.71
C PRO A 9 13.99 0.41 -21.04
N LEU A 10 14.11 1.70 -20.70
CA LEU A 10 13.01 2.50 -20.19
C LEU A 10 12.16 3.08 -21.34
N PRO A 11 10.83 3.20 -21.15
CA PRO A 11 9.94 3.69 -22.20
C PRO A 11 10.16 5.18 -22.47
N SER A 12 9.95 5.62 -23.72
CA SER A 12 10.29 6.99 -24.15
C SER A 12 9.50 8.09 -23.44
N ASN A 13 8.30 7.77 -22.95
CA ASN A 13 7.44 8.68 -22.18
C ASN A 13 7.77 8.72 -20.68
N ALA A 14 8.79 7.98 -20.22
CA ALA A 14 9.22 7.97 -18.83
C ALA A 14 9.95 9.26 -18.41
N PHE A 15 10.29 10.14 -19.35
CA PHE A 15 11.14 11.30 -19.10
C PHE A 15 10.54 12.58 -19.66
N THR A 16 10.74 13.68 -18.94
CA THR A 16 10.44 15.04 -19.39
C THR A 16 11.72 15.85 -19.46
N VAL A 17 11.87 16.65 -20.51
CA VAL A 17 13.02 17.54 -20.68
C VAL A 17 12.69 18.89 -20.04
N SER A 18 13.62 19.38 -19.23
CA SER A 18 13.48 20.65 -18.50
C SER A 18 14.76 21.45 -18.59
N ASN A 19 14.64 22.77 -18.64
CA ASN A 19 15.76 23.70 -18.56
C ASN A 19 15.91 24.18 -17.11
N ILE A 20 17.14 24.15 -16.60
CA ILE A 20 17.49 24.60 -15.25
C ILE A 20 18.60 25.63 -15.39
N GLN A 21 18.45 26.74 -14.69
CA GLN A 21 19.49 27.74 -14.58
C GLN A 21 20.09 27.72 -13.17
N ILE A 22 21.43 27.70 -13.10
CA ILE A 22 22.18 27.73 -11.85
C ILE A 22 23.06 28.97 -11.87
N GLN A 23 23.02 29.72 -10.78
CA GLN A 23 23.88 30.88 -10.57
C GLN A 23 24.78 30.59 -9.38
N GLY A 24 26.06 30.94 -9.51
CA GLY A 24 27.04 30.71 -8.48
C GLY A 24 28.14 31.77 -8.51
N GLU A 25 28.86 31.86 -7.41
CA GLU A 25 30.02 32.74 -7.25
C GLU A 25 31.32 31.94 -7.37
N ARG A 26 32.44 32.64 -7.54
CA ARG A 26 33.76 32.02 -7.63
C ARG A 26 34.01 31.05 -6.48
N GLY A 27 34.31 29.79 -6.81
CA GLY A 27 34.60 28.74 -5.83
C GLY A 27 33.37 28.09 -5.19
N ALA A 28 32.14 28.42 -5.62
CA ALA A 28 30.95 27.69 -5.21
C ALA A 28 31.06 26.21 -5.62
N ASP A 29 30.57 25.31 -4.77
CA ASP A 29 30.47 23.88 -5.10
C ASP A 29 29.12 23.60 -5.78
N ILE A 30 29.16 22.96 -6.95
CA ILE A 30 27.96 22.47 -7.61
C ILE A 30 27.30 21.36 -6.81
N GLY A 31 28.08 20.58 -6.05
CA GLY A 31 27.60 19.60 -5.09
C GLY A 31 26.70 18.50 -5.65
N ILE A 32 26.78 18.19 -6.95
CA ILE A 32 26.11 17.03 -7.54
C ILE A 32 27.12 15.91 -7.77
N LYS A 33 26.74 14.68 -7.42
CA LYS A 33 27.46 13.49 -7.85
C LYS A 33 26.70 12.83 -8.99
N THR A 34 27.44 12.48 -10.03
CA THR A 34 26.90 11.84 -11.23
C THR A 34 27.60 10.52 -11.53
N THR A 35 26.87 9.63 -12.19
CA THR A 35 27.43 8.43 -12.85
C THR A 35 28.26 8.82 -14.08
N ASN A 36 28.97 7.86 -14.67
CA ASN A 36 29.66 8.05 -15.95
C ASN A 36 28.70 8.41 -17.10
N THR A 37 27.43 8.02 -16.98
CA THR A 37 26.35 8.32 -17.93
C THR A 37 25.60 9.61 -17.58
N MET A 38 26.14 10.45 -16.71
CA MET A 38 25.58 11.75 -16.33
C MET A 38 24.22 11.70 -15.61
N VAL A 39 23.93 10.60 -14.91
CA VAL A 39 22.75 10.50 -14.04
C VAL A 39 23.11 11.01 -12.65
N VAL A 40 22.32 11.94 -12.10
CA VAL A 40 22.49 12.47 -10.75
C VAL A 40 22.16 11.39 -9.72
N THR A 41 23.10 11.07 -8.83
CA THR A 41 22.94 10.04 -7.81
C THR A 41 22.78 10.62 -6.41
N GLU A 42 23.48 11.72 -6.14
CA GLU A 42 23.48 12.40 -4.84
C GLU A 42 23.60 13.91 -5.04
N ILE A 43 22.99 14.67 -4.14
CA ILE A 43 23.03 16.13 -4.14
C ILE A 43 23.42 16.58 -2.72
N ASN A 44 24.43 17.43 -2.62
CA ASN A 44 24.86 18.02 -1.36
C ASN A 44 23.88 19.13 -0.95
N PHE A 45 23.33 19.04 0.27
CA PHE A 45 22.38 19.99 0.84
C PHE A 45 22.92 21.42 0.95
N GLN A 46 24.24 21.59 1.03
CA GLN A 46 24.89 22.91 1.13
C GLN A 46 25.28 23.53 -0.21
N SER A 47 24.95 22.87 -1.33
CA SER A 47 25.38 23.29 -2.67
C SER A 47 24.36 24.18 -3.39
N ILE A 48 24.83 24.90 -4.41
CA ILE A 48 23.99 25.75 -5.28
C ILE A 48 22.97 24.95 -6.11
N SER A 49 23.16 23.63 -6.20
CA SER A 49 22.29 22.71 -6.93
C SER A 49 21.14 22.16 -6.08
N TYR A 50 21.18 22.36 -4.76
CA TYR A 50 20.16 21.86 -3.86
C TYR A 50 18.78 22.47 -4.19
N GLY A 51 17.76 21.62 -4.28
CA GLY A 51 16.40 22.01 -4.68
C GLY A 51 16.19 22.29 -6.17
N LYS A 52 17.26 22.32 -6.99
CA LYS A 52 17.15 22.47 -8.46
C LYS A 52 17.11 21.11 -9.16
N PHE A 53 18.00 20.21 -8.75
CA PHE A 53 18.04 18.84 -9.25
C PHE A 53 17.29 17.88 -8.35
N LEU A 54 16.91 16.76 -8.94
CA LEU A 54 16.44 15.57 -8.26
C LEU A 54 17.34 14.38 -8.63
N ILE A 55 17.30 13.34 -7.80
CA ILE A 55 18.03 12.10 -8.09
C ILE A 55 17.45 11.44 -9.33
N GLY A 56 18.30 10.84 -10.16
CA GLY A 56 17.88 10.28 -11.44
C GLY A 56 17.69 11.32 -12.55
N ASP A 57 17.84 12.62 -12.30
CA ASP A 57 17.96 13.60 -13.38
C ASP A 57 19.17 13.24 -14.26
N VAL A 58 18.98 13.29 -15.58
CA VAL A 58 20.06 13.05 -16.55
C VAL A 58 20.48 14.39 -17.14
N LEU A 59 21.75 14.75 -16.98
CA LEU A 59 22.29 15.95 -17.61
C LEU A 59 22.52 15.70 -19.10
N LEU A 60 21.91 16.52 -19.95
CA LEU A 60 22.02 16.42 -21.41
C LEU A 60 23.00 17.43 -21.99
N SER A 61 22.87 18.70 -21.60
CA SER A 61 23.75 19.77 -22.05
C SER A 61 23.94 20.86 -21.01
N ILE A 62 25.04 21.59 -21.13
CA ILE A 62 25.39 22.77 -20.33
C ILE A 62 25.81 23.90 -21.26
N ASN A 63 25.23 25.08 -21.13
CA ASN A 63 25.48 26.25 -21.99
C ASN A 63 25.42 25.92 -23.49
N GLY A 64 24.46 25.08 -23.88
CA GLY A 64 24.29 24.61 -25.27
C GLY A 64 25.26 23.51 -25.73
N GLN A 65 26.24 23.11 -24.90
CA GLN A 65 27.16 22.01 -25.21
C GLN A 65 26.64 20.68 -24.67
N MET A 66 26.51 19.68 -25.54
CA MET A 66 26.11 18.33 -25.15
C MET A 66 27.18 17.67 -24.28
N ILE A 67 26.76 17.09 -23.16
CA ILE A 67 27.64 16.40 -22.23
C ILE A 67 27.47 14.89 -22.41
N GLN A 68 28.58 14.19 -22.66
CA GLN A 68 28.57 12.72 -22.76
C GLN A 68 29.37 12.05 -21.64
N SER A 69 30.23 12.81 -20.95
CA SER A 69 31.12 12.28 -19.91
C SER A 69 31.20 13.21 -18.71
N LYS A 70 31.44 12.62 -17.54
CA LYS A 70 31.71 13.32 -16.29
C LYS A 70 32.95 14.23 -16.38
N THR A 71 33.97 13.84 -17.15
CA THR A 71 35.18 14.66 -17.34
C THR A 71 34.86 15.98 -18.04
N GLN A 72 34.12 15.91 -19.15
CA GLN A 72 33.66 17.08 -19.90
C GLN A 72 32.82 18.02 -19.01
N PHE A 73 31.89 17.46 -18.25
CA PHE A 73 31.09 18.23 -17.30
C PHE A 73 31.96 18.98 -16.29
N THR A 74 32.95 18.30 -15.72
CA THR A 74 33.82 18.85 -14.68
C THR A 74 34.72 19.94 -15.25
N GLU A 75 35.23 19.76 -16.46
CA GLU A 75 36.05 20.76 -17.16
C GLU A 75 35.25 22.03 -17.50
N ILE A 76 34.02 21.89 -18.01
CA ILE A 76 33.16 23.04 -18.31
C ILE A 76 32.80 23.78 -17.02
N TYR A 77 32.44 23.04 -15.97
CA TYR A 77 32.15 23.63 -14.66
C TYR A 77 33.37 24.35 -14.08
N ALA A 78 34.55 23.74 -14.11
CA ALA A 78 35.78 24.32 -13.58
C ALA A 78 36.20 25.60 -14.30
N LYS A 79 35.89 25.73 -15.60
CA LYS A 79 36.09 26.98 -16.35
C LYS A 79 35.09 28.05 -15.93
N ALA A 80 33.82 27.69 -15.76
CA ALA A 80 32.78 28.62 -15.34
C ALA A 80 33.01 29.13 -13.90
N SER A 81 33.43 28.25 -12.98
CA SER A 81 33.62 28.59 -11.56
C SER A 81 34.84 29.48 -11.27
N GLN A 82 35.68 29.76 -12.28
CA GLN A 82 36.77 30.75 -12.18
C GLN A 82 36.27 32.19 -12.28
N LEU A 83 35.09 32.41 -12.87
CA LEU A 83 34.47 33.72 -12.96
C LEU A 83 34.01 34.20 -11.58
N THR A 84 34.00 35.52 -11.36
CA THR A 84 33.49 36.12 -10.11
C THR A 84 32.05 35.72 -9.84
N THR A 85 31.24 35.74 -10.90
CA THR A 85 29.88 35.20 -10.95
C THR A 85 29.73 34.40 -12.24
N PHE A 86 28.99 33.30 -12.18
CA PHE A 86 28.72 32.49 -13.35
C PHE A 86 27.26 32.06 -13.39
N CYS A 87 26.80 31.79 -14.60
CA CYS A 87 25.48 31.24 -14.85
C CYS A 87 25.61 30.04 -15.78
N LEU A 88 24.96 28.93 -15.40
CA LEU A 88 24.95 27.68 -16.14
C LEU A 88 23.53 27.37 -16.56
N ASP A 89 23.32 27.32 -17.87
CA ASP A 89 22.07 26.90 -18.49
C ASP A 89 22.14 25.42 -18.80
N LEU A 90 21.44 24.61 -18.01
CA LEU A 90 21.46 23.16 -18.08
C LEU A 90 20.17 22.66 -18.70
N VAL A 91 20.29 21.73 -19.66
CA VAL A 91 19.16 20.96 -20.15
C VAL A 91 19.24 19.58 -19.50
N ILE A 92 18.19 19.23 -18.76
CA ILE A 92 18.10 17.95 -18.06
C ILE A 92 16.92 17.14 -18.58
N SER A 93 17.02 15.83 -18.39
CA SER A 93 15.90 14.91 -18.55
C SER A 93 15.52 14.32 -17.19
N ARG A 94 14.32 14.62 -16.73
CA ARG A 94 13.79 14.21 -15.43
C ARG A 94 12.87 13.00 -15.57
N PRO A 95 13.04 11.93 -14.76
CA PRO A 95 12.12 10.80 -14.75
C PRO A 95 10.75 11.22 -14.20
N VAL A 96 9.69 10.77 -14.87
CA VAL A 96 8.30 10.97 -14.44
C VAL A 96 7.96 9.93 -13.38
N VAL A 97 7.87 10.38 -12.13
CA VAL A 97 7.63 9.53 -10.95
C VAL A 97 6.15 9.43 -10.55
N MET A 98 5.30 10.33 -11.05
CA MET A 98 3.87 10.36 -10.73
C MET A 98 3.04 10.39 -12.01
N LEU A 99 2.16 9.40 -12.16
CA LEU A 99 1.25 9.24 -13.29
C LEU A 99 -0.20 9.11 -12.80
N PRO A 100 -1.19 9.47 -13.64
CA PRO A 100 -2.58 9.20 -13.32
C PRO A 100 -2.83 7.70 -13.20
N ILE A 101 -3.61 7.31 -12.20
CA ILE A 101 -3.91 5.89 -11.97
C ILE A 101 -4.85 5.37 -13.05
N ARG A 102 -4.61 4.14 -13.52
CA ARG A 102 -5.51 3.41 -14.43
C ARG A 102 -6.12 2.23 -13.68
N PRO A 103 -7.34 1.79 -14.04
CA PRO A 103 -7.99 0.65 -13.40
C PRO A 103 -7.14 -0.64 -13.41
N THR A 104 -6.31 -0.82 -14.43
CA THR A 104 -5.39 -1.97 -14.57
C THR A 104 -4.31 -2.05 -13.49
N HIS A 105 -4.01 -0.93 -12.82
CA HIS A 105 -2.99 -0.87 -11.77
C HIS A 105 -3.58 -1.10 -10.38
N MET A 106 -4.90 -1.03 -10.23
CA MET A 106 -5.56 -1.24 -8.96
C MET A 106 -5.75 -2.74 -8.68
N PRO A 107 -5.68 -3.18 -7.42
CA PRO A 107 -6.07 -4.52 -7.04
C PRO A 107 -7.52 -4.81 -7.46
N LYS A 108 -7.77 -6.03 -7.97
CA LYS A 108 -9.12 -6.46 -8.34
C LYS A 108 -10.02 -6.44 -7.10
N GLY A 109 -11.17 -5.76 -7.20
CA GLY A 109 -12.14 -5.67 -6.11
C GLY A 109 -11.81 -4.64 -5.02
N TYR A 110 -10.76 -3.83 -5.19
CA TYR A 110 -10.46 -2.76 -4.24
C TYR A 110 -11.49 -1.62 -4.33
N GLN A 111 -12.09 -1.27 -3.20
CA GLN A 111 -13.00 -0.14 -3.10
C GLN A 111 -12.24 1.15 -2.80
N LEU A 112 -12.48 2.18 -3.61
CA LEU A 112 -11.88 3.50 -3.39
C LEU A 112 -12.50 4.14 -2.14
N ILE A 113 -11.65 4.68 -1.29
CA ILE A 113 -12.03 5.37 -0.05
C ILE A 113 -12.20 6.85 -0.36
N ALA A 114 -13.33 7.42 0.05
CA ALA A 114 -13.57 8.86 -0.05
C ALA A 114 -12.52 9.64 0.76
N GLY A 115 -12.10 10.81 0.26
CA GLY A 115 -11.08 11.62 0.92
C GLY A 115 -9.63 11.13 0.75
N CYS A 116 -9.40 10.15 -0.13
CA CYS A 116 -8.08 9.69 -0.54
C CYS A 116 -7.79 10.03 -2.01
N LYS A 117 -6.54 10.39 -2.30
CA LYS A 117 -6.03 10.61 -3.66
C LYS A 117 -5.30 9.36 -4.12
N TYR A 118 -5.59 8.92 -5.34
CA TYR A 118 -4.95 7.75 -5.94
C TYR A 118 -4.09 8.17 -7.12
N HIS A 119 -2.88 7.63 -7.19
CA HIS A 119 -1.96 7.87 -8.30
C HIS A 119 -1.02 6.68 -8.49
N LEU A 120 -0.38 6.61 -9.65
CA LEU A 120 0.64 5.62 -9.95
C LEU A 120 2.02 6.23 -9.67
N GLY A 121 2.73 5.70 -8.68
CA GLY A 121 4.11 6.05 -8.40
C GLY A 121 5.05 5.16 -9.20
N VAL A 122 5.98 5.74 -9.94
CA VAL A 122 6.99 5.00 -10.70
C VAL A 122 8.36 5.25 -10.10
N MET A 123 8.94 4.21 -9.52
CA MET A 123 10.28 4.24 -8.97
C MET A 123 11.26 3.68 -9.99
N TYR A 124 12.28 4.45 -10.35
CA TYR A 124 13.33 4.02 -11.29
C TYR A 124 14.58 3.54 -10.54
N ARG A 125 15.20 2.49 -11.04
CA ARG A 125 16.48 2.01 -10.55
C ARG A 125 17.59 2.92 -11.05
N VAL A 126 18.12 3.78 -10.18
CA VAL A 126 19.32 4.58 -10.46
C VAL A 126 20.55 3.83 -9.93
N PRO A 127 21.55 3.49 -10.77
CA PRO A 127 22.78 2.88 -10.30
C PRO A 127 23.50 3.77 -9.27
N GLY A 128 23.87 3.20 -8.12
CA GLY A 128 24.58 3.90 -7.06
C GLY A 128 23.70 4.72 -6.10
N ALA A 129 22.40 4.88 -6.39
CA ALA A 129 21.48 5.54 -5.47
C ALA A 129 20.94 4.57 -4.40
N LYS A 130 20.73 5.07 -3.19
CA LYS A 130 20.09 4.31 -2.10
C LYS A 130 18.57 4.29 -2.27
N LEU A 131 17.93 3.20 -1.82
CA LEU A 131 16.47 3.10 -1.83
C LEU A 131 15.83 4.01 -0.77
N GLY A 132 16.29 3.93 0.49
CA GLY A 132 15.86 4.81 1.58
C GLY A 132 14.40 4.66 2.01
N LEU A 133 13.82 3.46 1.88
CA LEU A 133 12.42 3.16 2.17
C LEU A 133 12.27 2.33 3.45
N SER A 134 11.38 2.74 4.34
CA SER A 134 10.87 1.91 5.43
C SER A 134 9.36 1.81 5.32
N ILE A 135 8.84 0.59 5.48
CA ILE A 135 7.42 0.26 5.35
C ILE A 135 6.96 -0.59 6.53
N THR A 136 5.68 -0.47 6.88
CA THR A 136 5.00 -1.33 7.86
C THR A 136 3.69 -1.83 7.28
N SER A 137 3.18 -2.96 7.77
CA SER A 137 1.85 -3.46 7.41
C SER A 137 0.88 -3.27 8.56
N TYR A 138 -0.28 -2.70 8.27
CA TYR A 138 -1.38 -2.53 9.22
C TYR A 138 -2.70 -2.84 8.51
N GLN A 139 -3.53 -3.71 9.10
CA GLN A 139 -4.84 -4.12 8.56
C GLN A 139 -4.80 -4.53 7.07
N SER A 140 -3.83 -5.37 6.70
CA SER A 140 -3.62 -5.85 5.31
C SER A 140 -3.30 -4.75 4.29
N LYS A 141 -2.85 -3.58 4.74
CA LYS A 141 -2.30 -2.50 3.91
C LYS A 141 -0.86 -2.21 4.30
N VAL A 142 -0.05 -1.83 3.33
CA VAL A 142 1.36 -1.48 3.56
C VAL A 142 1.52 0.02 3.50
N PHE A 143 1.99 0.61 4.60
CA PHE A 143 2.19 2.05 4.76
C PHE A 143 3.68 2.39 4.75
N VAL A 144 4.01 3.53 4.15
CA VAL A 144 5.35 4.10 4.19
C VAL A 144 5.56 4.78 5.54
N THR A 145 6.46 4.23 6.37
CA THR A 145 6.76 4.76 7.71
C THR A 145 7.81 5.84 7.68
N ARG A 146 8.85 5.66 6.86
CA ARG A 146 9.97 6.60 6.76
C ARG A 146 10.54 6.58 5.36
N THR A 147 10.90 7.76 4.89
CA THR A 147 11.69 7.97 3.68
C THR A 147 12.92 8.77 4.05
N GLU A 148 14.10 8.34 3.58
CA GLU A 148 15.34 9.11 3.76
C GLU A 148 15.48 10.14 2.64
N ASP A 149 15.79 11.39 2.98
CA ASP A 149 15.98 12.46 2.00
C ASP A 149 17.17 12.16 1.09
N GLY A 150 17.05 12.50 -0.19
CA GLY A 150 18.10 12.20 -1.15
C GLY A 150 18.20 10.70 -1.47
N THR A 151 17.06 10.00 -1.49
CA THR A 151 16.96 8.60 -1.93
C THR A 151 15.86 8.38 -2.96
N LEU A 152 15.84 7.21 -3.60
CA LEU A 152 14.82 6.86 -4.59
C LEU A 152 13.40 6.88 -4.02
N ALA A 153 13.24 6.50 -2.75
CA ALA A 153 11.96 6.53 -2.06
C ALA A 153 11.44 7.96 -1.90
N SER A 154 12.28 8.90 -1.43
CA SER A 154 11.85 10.30 -1.20
C SER A 154 11.31 11.01 -2.44
N MET A 155 11.66 10.53 -3.63
CA MET A 155 11.18 11.10 -4.88
C MET A 155 9.80 10.60 -5.29
N THR A 156 9.49 9.36 -4.95
CA THR A 156 8.29 8.66 -5.46
C THR A 156 7.20 8.57 -4.39
N LEU A 157 7.61 8.38 -3.14
CA LEU A 157 6.75 8.06 -2.00
C LEU A 157 6.89 9.12 -0.91
N LYS A 158 5.81 9.33 -0.16
CA LYS A 158 5.80 10.17 1.04
C LYS A 158 5.43 9.34 2.27
N ILE A 159 5.84 9.84 3.43
CA ILE A 159 5.46 9.23 4.71
C ILE A 159 3.93 9.23 4.84
N GLY A 160 3.37 8.08 5.20
CA GLY A 160 1.92 7.86 5.29
C GLY A 160 1.24 7.42 4.00
N ASP A 161 1.96 7.34 2.88
CA ASP A 161 1.43 6.76 1.64
C ASP A 161 1.17 5.26 1.85
N ALA A 162 0.04 4.76 1.33
CA ALA A 162 -0.29 3.34 1.32
C ALA A 162 0.00 2.73 -0.06
N ILE A 163 0.80 1.67 -0.09
CA ILE A 163 1.13 0.90 -1.28
C ILE A 163 0.09 -0.21 -1.42
N LEU A 164 -0.75 -0.13 -2.45
CA LEU A 164 -1.85 -1.08 -2.67
C LEU A 164 -1.45 -2.24 -3.60
N ALA A 165 -0.68 -1.92 -4.63
CA ALA A 165 -0.23 -2.90 -5.61
C ALA A 165 1.12 -2.52 -6.21
N ILE A 166 1.89 -3.51 -6.62
CA ILE A 166 3.13 -3.37 -7.38
C ILE A 166 2.97 -4.13 -8.69
N GLU A 167 3.17 -3.45 -9.82
CA GLU A 167 2.98 -4.01 -11.17
C GLU A 167 1.59 -4.65 -11.39
N GLY A 168 0.57 -4.13 -10.70
CA GLY A 168 -0.81 -4.64 -10.73
C GLY A 168 -1.06 -5.86 -9.83
N GLN A 169 -0.05 -6.36 -9.11
CA GLN A 169 -0.21 -7.39 -8.09
C GLN A 169 -0.51 -6.74 -6.73
N ALA A 170 -1.61 -7.12 -6.10
CA ALA A 170 -1.98 -6.63 -4.77
C ALA A 170 -0.90 -7.02 -3.75
N VAL A 171 -0.53 -6.09 -2.87
CA VAL A 171 0.43 -6.35 -1.79
C VAL A 171 -0.23 -6.06 -0.46
N THR A 172 -0.10 -6.99 0.50
CA THR A 172 -0.74 -6.86 1.82
C THR A 172 0.27 -6.93 2.96
N THR A 173 1.40 -7.60 2.74
CA THR A 173 2.47 -7.75 3.72
C THR A 173 3.74 -7.00 3.33
N VAL A 174 4.57 -6.69 4.33
CA VAL A 174 5.89 -6.06 4.12
C VAL A 174 6.80 -6.93 3.26
N ALA A 175 6.79 -8.25 3.50
CA ALA A 175 7.63 -9.21 2.76
C ALA A 175 7.25 -9.26 1.27
N GLU A 176 5.96 -9.40 0.95
CA GLU A 176 5.46 -9.39 -0.44
C GLU A 176 5.82 -8.09 -1.16
N THR A 177 5.64 -6.96 -0.47
CA THR A 177 5.93 -5.63 -1.03
C THR A 177 7.41 -5.49 -1.36
N SER A 178 8.28 -5.89 -0.43
CA SER A 178 9.73 -5.85 -0.60
C SER A 178 10.17 -6.74 -1.76
N GLU A 179 9.72 -7.99 -1.81
CA GLU A 179 10.08 -8.93 -2.87
C GLU A 179 9.59 -8.46 -4.24
N ALA A 180 8.32 -8.04 -4.35
CA ALA A 180 7.74 -7.55 -5.59
C ALA A 180 8.45 -6.29 -6.10
N LEU A 181 8.78 -5.36 -5.20
CA LEU A 181 9.51 -4.14 -5.55
C LEU A 181 10.91 -4.46 -6.08
N PHE A 182 11.68 -5.29 -5.37
CA PHE A 182 13.02 -5.67 -5.80
C PHE A 182 13.01 -6.47 -7.10
N LYS A 183 12.03 -7.35 -7.28
CA LYS A 183 11.85 -8.13 -8.51
C LYS A 183 11.59 -7.22 -9.71
N ALA A 184 10.68 -6.25 -9.57
CA ALA A 184 10.36 -5.29 -10.63
C ALA A 184 11.58 -4.42 -10.99
N LEU A 185 12.25 -3.84 -9.99
CA LEU A 185 13.44 -3.01 -10.19
C LEU A 185 14.61 -3.77 -10.82
N LYS A 186 14.80 -5.06 -10.49
CA LYS A 186 15.86 -5.89 -11.09
C LYS A 186 15.54 -6.29 -12.53
N ALA A 187 14.28 -6.64 -12.82
CA ALA A 187 13.88 -7.14 -14.13
C ALA A 187 13.71 -6.05 -15.18
N LYS A 188 13.00 -4.95 -14.84
CA LYS A 188 12.64 -3.89 -15.79
C LYS A 188 13.47 -2.61 -15.62
N GLY A 189 14.13 -2.44 -14.49
CA GLY A 189 14.81 -1.19 -14.13
C GLY A 189 13.86 -0.12 -13.55
N TYR A 190 12.57 -0.43 -13.38
CA TYR A 190 11.60 0.43 -12.71
C TYR A 190 10.51 -0.44 -12.05
N ALA A 191 9.78 0.15 -11.11
CA ALA A 191 8.62 -0.45 -10.47
C ALA A 191 7.47 0.54 -10.42
N ALA A 192 6.32 0.16 -10.96
CA ALA A 192 5.07 0.92 -10.90
C ALA A 192 4.23 0.46 -9.70
N MET A 193 3.87 1.40 -8.84
CA MET A 193 3.14 1.17 -7.59
C MET A 193 1.83 1.94 -7.59
N ALA A 194 0.73 1.29 -7.24
CA ALA A 194 -0.53 1.97 -6.98
C ALA A 194 -0.50 2.55 -5.56
N ILE A 195 -0.59 3.87 -5.45
CA ILE A 195 -0.45 4.59 -4.18
C ILE A 195 -1.77 5.25 -3.80
N GLU A 196 -2.15 5.07 -2.55
CA GLU A 196 -3.24 5.78 -1.86
C GLU A 196 -2.64 6.83 -0.92
N GLN A 197 -3.06 8.08 -1.10
CA GLN A 197 -2.61 9.25 -0.35
C GLN A 197 -3.78 9.87 0.44
N PRO A 198 -3.75 9.88 1.78
CA PRO A 198 -4.83 10.45 2.58
C PRO A 198 -4.85 11.99 2.43
N GLN A 199 -5.98 12.55 2.00
CA GLN A 199 -6.16 14.00 1.89
C GLN A 199 -6.92 14.56 3.10
N GLU A 200 -8.02 13.91 3.46
CA GLU A 200 -8.88 14.32 4.58
C GLU A 200 -8.26 14.01 5.93
N MET A 201 -8.62 14.83 6.93
CA MET A 201 -8.09 14.72 8.29
C MET A 201 -8.48 13.39 8.96
N MET A 202 -9.68 12.87 8.68
CA MET A 202 -10.11 11.56 9.19
C MET A 202 -9.19 10.44 8.71
N ASN A 203 -8.89 10.38 7.41
CA ASN A 203 -8.00 9.37 6.83
C ASN A 203 -6.55 9.55 7.32
N LYS A 204 -6.08 10.79 7.48
CA LYS A 204 -4.76 11.06 8.06
C LYS A 204 -4.63 10.56 9.50
N ASN A 205 -5.69 10.67 10.29
CA ASN A 205 -5.70 10.14 11.66
C ASN A 205 -5.61 8.61 11.67
N VAL A 206 -6.31 7.93 10.76
CA VAL A 206 -6.21 6.46 10.61
C VAL A 206 -4.78 6.06 10.25
N VAL A 207 -4.16 6.74 9.28
CA VAL A 207 -2.76 6.50 8.91
C VAL A 207 -1.83 6.76 10.09
N ARG A 208 -2.04 7.83 10.86
CA ARG A 208 -1.23 8.12 12.05
C ARG A 208 -1.33 7.00 13.10
N THR A 209 -2.53 6.46 13.32
CA THR A 209 -2.73 5.29 14.19
C THR A 209 -1.99 4.07 13.66
N ALA A 210 -2.06 3.81 12.35
CA ALA A 210 -1.35 2.71 11.69
C ALA A 210 0.18 2.85 11.73
N LEU A 211 0.71 4.07 11.72
CA LEU A 211 2.15 4.33 11.82
C LEU A 211 2.68 4.19 13.25
N ASN A 212 1.83 4.44 14.24
CA ASN A 212 2.16 4.34 15.66
C ASN A 212 1.83 2.97 16.27
N SER A 213 1.05 2.14 15.56
CA SER A 213 0.77 0.79 16.02
C SER A 213 2.06 -0.02 15.99
N ASP A 214 2.28 -0.80 17.04
CA ASP A 214 3.33 -1.80 17.03
C ASP A 214 3.15 -2.71 15.80
N PRO A 215 4.25 -3.16 15.17
CA PRO A 215 4.16 -4.15 14.12
C PRO A 215 3.28 -5.29 14.64
N PRO A 216 2.33 -5.81 13.83
CA PRO A 216 1.51 -6.92 14.27
C PRO A 216 2.46 -7.97 14.83
N ASN A 217 2.33 -8.22 16.12
CA ASN A 217 3.06 -9.31 16.76
C ASN A 217 2.58 -10.51 15.97
N GLU A 218 3.39 -11.03 15.05
CA GLU A 218 3.12 -12.29 14.40
C GLU A 218 2.93 -13.23 15.57
N GLY A 219 1.67 -13.52 15.91
CA GLY A 219 1.34 -14.34 17.06
C GLY A 219 2.20 -15.59 16.96
N ALA A 220 2.64 -16.12 18.10
CA ALA A 220 3.59 -17.23 18.15
C ALA A 220 3.30 -18.21 17.00
N PRO A 221 4.30 -18.52 16.15
CA PRO A 221 4.08 -19.25 14.90
C PRO A 221 3.22 -20.47 15.19
N ALA A 222 2.19 -20.67 14.37
CA ALA A 222 1.25 -21.77 14.55
C ALA A 222 2.05 -23.06 14.81
N GLN A 223 1.66 -23.79 15.85
CA GLN A 223 2.37 -25.02 16.22
C GLN A 223 2.46 -25.94 15.01
N LYS A 224 3.57 -26.69 14.89
CA LYS A 224 3.86 -27.53 13.72
C LYS A 224 2.69 -28.46 13.35
N ASP A 225 1.99 -28.95 14.36
CA ASP A 225 0.83 -29.83 14.22
C ASP A 225 -0.34 -29.13 13.53
N VAL A 226 -0.61 -27.86 13.88
CA VAL A 226 -1.65 -27.04 13.26
C VAL A 226 -1.34 -26.81 11.78
N VAL A 227 -0.08 -26.50 11.45
CA VAL A 227 0.36 -26.30 10.06
C VAL A 227 0.19 -27.59 9.24
N LEU A 228 0.54 -28.74 9.82
CA LEU A 228 0.37 -30.07 9.20
C LEU A 228 -1.10 -30.41 8.95
N ILE A 229 -1.97 -30.19 9.95
CA ILE A 229 -3.41 -30.45 9.84
C ILE A 229 -4.02 -29.54 8.77
N CYS A 230 -3.75 -28.23 8.83
CA CYS A 230 -4.25 -27.28 7.84
C CYS A 230 -3.77 -27.63 6.43
N GLY A 231 -2.50 -27.99 6.26
CA GLY A 231 -1.96 -28.39 4.96
C GLY A 231 -2.61 -29.67 4.41
N THR A 232 -2.96 -30.61 5.28
CA THR A 232 -3.64 -31.86 4.91
C THR A 232 -5.09 -31.60 4.50
N GLU A 233 -5.83 -30.81 5.27
CA GLU A 233 -7.21 -30.44 4.95
C GLU A 233 -7.29 -29.58 3.69
N LEU A 234 -6.34 -28.64 3.48
CA LEU A 234 -6.29 -27.83 2.27
C LEU A 234 -6.14 -28.69 1.01
N LYS A 235 -5.28 -29.72 1.06
CA LYS A 235 -5.14 -30.70 -0.03
C LYS A 235 -6.43 -31.51 -0.23
N ARG A 236 -7.10 -31.90 0.85
CA ARG A 236 -8.39 -32.61 0.81
C ARG A 236 -9.48 -31.79 0.10
N PHE A 237 -9.59 -30.50 0.43
CA PHE A 237 -10.54 -29.59 -0.23
C PHE A 237 -10.18 -29.29 -1.69
N GLN A 238 -8.89 -29.15 -2.01
CA GLN A 238 -8.43 -28.97 -3.38
C GLN A 238 -8.70 -30.20 -4.25
N THR A 239 -8.56 -31.40 -3.68
CA THR A 239 -8.78 -32.66 -4.41
C THR A 239 -10.28 -32.94 -4.61
N ASN A 240 -11.13 -32.53 -3.65
CA ASN A 240 -12.57 -32.73 -3.71
C ASN A 240 -13.33 -31.42 -3.42
N PRO A 241 -13.66 -30.63 -4.45
CA PRO A 241 -14.35 -29.34 -4.29
C PRO A 241 -15.78 -29.45 -3.75
N GLU A 242 -16.43 -30.61 -3.87
CA GLU A 242 -17.80 -30.85 -3.41
C GLU A 242 -17.91 -31.36 -1.98
N LEU A 243 -16.79 -31.43 -1.24
CA LEU A 243 -16.75 -31.99 0.10
C LEU A 243 -17.46 -31.06 1.08
N GLN A 244 -18.72 -31.38 1.40
CA GLN A 244 -19.49 -30.62 2.37
C GLN A 244 -18.98 -30.91 3.79
N PRO A 245 -18.82 -29.87 4.64
CA PRO A 245 -18.43 -30.08 6.02
C PRO A 245 -19.47 -30.96 6.72
N ASN A 246 -19.02 -31.94 7.49
CA ASN A 246 -19.90 -32.75 8.31
C ASN A 246 -20.66 -31.82 9.26
N LYS A 247 -22.00 -31.83 9.19
CA LYS A 247 -22.85 -31.11 10.15
C LYS A 247 -22.54 -31.63 11.56
N ILE A 248 -21.91 -30.78 12.37
CA ILE A 248 -21.63 -31.04 13.78
C ILE A 248 -22.90 -30.86 14.64
N LEU A 249 -23.85 -30.07 14.14
CA LEU A 249 -25.16 -29.87 14.74
C LEU A 249 -26.12 -30.94 14.23
N LYS A 250 -26.64 -31.77 15.16
CA LYS A 250 -27.71 -32.73 14.86
C LYS A 250 -28.97 -31.96 14.47
N ASP A 251 -29.57 -32.29 13.34
CA ASP A 251 -30.88 -31.76 12.96
C ASP A 251 -31.90 -32.08 14.09
N LYS A 252 -32.74 -31.09 14.44
CA LYS A 252 -33.60 -31.05 15.64
C LYS A 252 -34.52 -32.27 15.86
N GLN A 253 -34.66 -33.16 14.87
CA GLN A 253 -35.56 -34.30 14.92
C GLN A 253 -35.14 -35.40 15.93
N ASN A 254 -33.91 -35.36 16.47
CA ASN A 254 -33.41 -36.36 17.42
C ASN A 254 -32.86 -35.78 18.74
N GLN A 255 -33.18 -34.53 19.08
CA GLN A 255 -32.95 -34.04 20.44
C GLN A 255 -34.01 -34.63 21.35
N LYS A 256 -33.72 -35.78 21.98
CA LYS A 256 -34.27 -36.05 23.32
C LYS A 256 -33.99 -34.80 24.15
N GLU A 257 -34.98 -34.32 24.90
CA GLU A 257 -34.95 -33.13 25.76
C GLU A 257 -33.79 -33.20 26.79
N ALA A 258 -32.56 -33.10 26.32
CA ALA A 258 -31.39 -32.90 27.12
C ALA A 258 -31.51 -31.46 27.61
N GLY A 259 -31.71 -31.33 28.93
CA GLY A 259 -32.10 -30.09 29.59
C GLY A 259 -31.47 -28.87 28.95
N HIS A 260 -32.33 -27.99 28.42
CA HIS A 260 -31.94 -26.64 28.05
C HIS A 260 -31.13 -26.06 29.21
N VAL A 261 -29.93 -25.55 28.92
CA VAL A 261 -29.13 -24.80 29.89
C VAL A 261 -30.01 -23.67 30.42
N LYS A 262 -30.47 -23.80 31.67
CA LYS A 262 -31.22 -22.75 32.35
C LYS A 262 -30.20 -21.76 32.89
N VAL A 263 -30.09 -20.62 32.22
CA VAL A 263 -29.32 -19.49 32.73
C VAL A 263 -30.02 -19.03 34.02
N SER A 264 -29.30 -19.09 35.14
CA SER A 264 -29.86 -18.67 36.43
C SER A 264 -30.07 -17.17 36.46
N GLU A 265 -31.06 -16.67 37.20
CA GLU A 265 -31.30 -15.22 37.39
C GLU A 265 -30.11 -14.47 38.03
N LYS A 266 -29.12 -15.19 38.56
CA LYS A 266 -27.87 -14.65 39.12
C LYS A 266 -26.71 -14.65 38.12
N ALA A 267 -26.95 -14.97 36.85
CA ALA A 267 -25.90 -14.93 35.85
C ALA A 267 -25.54 -13.47 35.55
N GLU A 268 -24.27 -13.12 35.70
CA GLU A 268 -23.74 -11.83 35.30
C GLU A 268 -23.36 -11.88 33.82
N ASP A 269 -24.03 -11.06 33.00
CA ASP A 269 -23.65 -10.84 31.62
C ASP A 269 -22.39 -9.97 31.59
N ILE A 270 -21.23 -10.60 31.39
CA ILE A 270 -19.97 -9.88 31.17
C ILE A 270 -19.84 -9.62 29.67
N PRO A 271 -19.96 -8.36 29.21
CA PRO A 271 -19.73 -8.05 27.80
C PRO A 271 -18.26 -8.31 27.47
N ILE A 272 -18.02 -9.21 26.51
CA ILE A 272 -16.69 -9.42 25.94
C ILE A 272 -16.35 -8.17 25.13
N ALA A 273 -15.44 -7.34 25.66
CA ALA A 273 -15.01 -6.12 24.99
C ALA A 273 -14.35 -6.48 23.66
N CYS A 274 -14.93 -6.01 22.55
CA CYS A 274 -14.19 -5.79 21.33
C CYS A 274 -13.57 -4.39 21.46
N ASP A 275 -12.30 -4.21 21.08
CA ASP A 275 -11.49 -2.98 21.24
C ASP A 275 -12.03 -1.72 20.52
N GLY A 276 -13.31 -1.68 20.15
CA GLY A 276 -14.00 -0.53 19.59
C GLY A 276 -15.29 -0.23 20.36
N ASN A 277 -15.20 0.74 21.28
CA ASN A 277 -16.30 1.49 21.91
C ASN A 277 -17.57 0.69 22.34
N PRO A 278 -17.64 0.21 23.60
CA PRO A 278 -18.76 -0.59 24.10
C PRO A 278 -20.11 0.15 24.19
N GLY A 279 -20.14 1.47 23.98
CA GLY A 279 -21.38 2.27 24.01
C GLY A 279 -22.25 2.17 22.74
N LEU A 280 -21.81 1.47 21.69
CA LEU A 280 -22.53 1.34 20.41
C LEU A 280 -23.24 0.00 20.20
N LEU A 281 -23.14 -0.93 21.17
CA LEU A 281 -23.84 -2.21 21.09
C LEU A 281 -25.29 -2.03 21.53
N MET A 282 -26.13 -1.57 20.60
CA MET A 282 -27.58 -1.62 20.75
C MET A 282 -28.04 -3.09 20.69
N PRO A 283 -28.85 -3.57 21.65
CA PRO A 283 -29.44 -4.90 21.54
C PRO A 283 -30.28 -4.98 20.26
N VAL A 284 -30.03 -6.03 19.46
CA VAL A 284 -30.80 -6.28 18.24
C VAL A 284 -32.26 -6.52 18.65
N PRO A 285 -33.24 -5.75 18.13
CA PRO A 285 -34.65 -5.98 18.42
C PRO A 285 -35.04 -7.37 17.94
N ILE A 286 -35.54 -8.21 18.86
CA ILE A 286 -36.08 -9.53 18.51
C ILE A 286 -37.36 -9.28 17.69
N PRO A 287 -37.46 -9.75 16.44
CA PRO A 287 -38.71 -9.66 15.69
C PRO A 287 -39.79 -10.45 16.44
N ASN A 288 -40.89 -9.78 16.80
CA ASN A 288 -42.06 -10.44 17.38
C ASN A 288 -42.62 -11.45 16.36
N PHE A 289 -42.18 -12.69 16.44
CA PHE A 289 -42.91 -13.81 15.84
C PHE A 289 -44.17 -13.99 16.67
N GLN A 290 -45.29 -13.46 16.16
CA GLN A 290 -46.62 -13.80 16.68
C GLN A 290 -46.82 -15.30 16.47
N ILE A 291 -46.68 -16.05 17.56
CA ILE A 291 -47.11 -17.45 17.63
C ILE A 291 -48.64 -17.41 17.54
N GLN A 292 -49.19 -17.74 16.37
CA GLN A 292 -50.60 -18.07 16.23
C GLN A 292 -50.89 -19.29 17.12
N GLN A 293 -51.45 -19.04 18.29
CA GLN A 293 -52.04 -20.09 19.11
C GLN A 293 -53.32 -20.56 18.42
N SER A 294 -53.28 -21.77 17.87
CA SER A 294 -54.44 -22.51 17.40
C SER A 294 -55.40 -22.75 18.58
N VAL A 295 -56.58 -22.16 18.51
CA VAL A 295 -57.69 -22.44 19.43
C VAL A 295 -58.17 -23.89 19.22
N PRO A 296 -58.31 -24.72 20.27
CA PRO A 296 -58.83 -26.07 20.12
C PRO A 296 -60.33 -26.06 19.79
N ALA A 297 -60.70 -26.95 18.87
CA ALA A 297 -62.05 -27.16 18.36
C ALA A 297 -63.07 -27.42 19.49
N GLN A 298 -64.12 -26.60 19.56
CA GLN A 298 -65.31 -26.91 20.33
C GLN A 298 -66.16 -27.94 19.58
N SER A 299 -66.58 -28.96 20.32
CA SER A 299 -67.39 -30.09 19.89
C SER A 299 -68.79 -29.69 19.38
N PRO A 300 -69.40 -30.47 18.47
CA PRO A 300 -70.69 -30.15 17.88
C PRO A 300 -71.86 -30.26 18.88
N PRO A 301 -72.92 -29.44 18.73
CA PRO A 301 -74.05 -29.46 19.65
C PRO A 301 -74.95 -30.69 19.40
N ALA A 302 -75.37 -31.31 20.51
CA ALA A 302 -76.33 -32.39 20.54
C ALA A 302 -77.74 -31.90 20.11
N SER A 303 -78.35 -32.69 19.25
CA SER A 303 -79.74 -32.61 18.81
C SER A 303 -80.75 -32.68 19.96
N LEU A 304 -81.65 -31.71 20.03
CA LEU A 304 -82.91 -31.81 20.78
C LEU A 304 -84.06 -31.82 19.76
N SER A 305 -84.68 -33.00 19.65
CA SER A 305 -85.91 -33.28 18.94
C SER A 305 -87.12 -32.64 19.62
N GLN A 306 -87.94 -31.97 18.80
CA GLN A 306 -89.41 -31.84 18.80
C GLN A 306 -90.18 -32.10 20.11
N GLN A 307 -91.09 -31.17 20.45
CA GLN A 307 -92.49 -31.55 20.74
C GLN A 307 -93.45 -30.35 20.68
N LYS A 308 -94.49 -30.55 19.86
CA LYS A 308 -95.86 -30.00 19.83
C LYS A 308 -96.10 -28.49 19.70
#